data_AF-A0A537EPG3-F1
#
_entry.id   AF-A0A537EPG3-F1
#
_cell.length_a   1.000
_cell.length_b   1.000
_cell.length_c   1.000
_cell.angle_alpha   90.00
_cell.angle_beta   90.00
_cell.angle_gamma   90.00
#
_symmetry.space_group_name_H-M   'P 1'
#
loop_
_entity.id
_entity.type
_entity.pdbx_description
1 polymer ?
#
loop_
_entity_poly.entity_id
_entity_poly.type
_entity_poly.pdbx_seq_one_letter_code
_entity_poly.pdbx_strand_id
1 'polypeptide(L)'
;MSGPGFRSKFKDTDVAVTFRDLILLPGWTEVEPSQVQLSTQVTINHSLNMPFVASPMDTVTESEMAIGVARLGALGVLHRNCTAEEEVEMARKVKRAESLVIKDVITIRPTETVDYATELMQKHNISGLPVVEAEKLVGIVTGRDVRFADPS
;
A
#
# COMPACT_ATOMS: atom_id res chain seq x y z
N MET A 1 7.05 -4.32 -32.57
CA MET A 1 6.38 -5.52 -33.10
C MET A 1 5.22 -5.86 -32.18
N SER A 2 4.03 -5.32 -32.48
CA SER A 2 2.81 -5.62 -31.72
C SER A 2 2.36 -7.02 -32.09
N GLY A 3 2.51 -7.97 -31.17
CA GLY A 3 1.94 -9.31 -31.31
C GLY A 3 0.42 -9.25 -31.52
N PRO A 4 -0.20 -10.37 -31.92
CA PRO A 4 -1.64 -10.41 -32.16
C PRO A 4 -2.39 -9.97 -30.89
N GLY A 5 -3.10 -8.84 -30.96
CA GLY A 5 -3.78 -8.23 -29.82
C GLY A 5 -4.97 -9.07 -29.35
N PHE A 6 -5.50 -8.80 -28.15
CA PHE A 6 -6.57 -9.60 -27.49
C PHE A 6 -7.72 -10.02 -28.43
N ARG A 7 -8.19 -9.13 -29.31
CA ARG A 7 -9.26 -9.40 -30.29
C ARG A 7 -8.97 -10.52 -31.28
N SER A 8 -7.70 -10.77 -31.60
CA SER A 8 -7.30 -11.88 -32.48
C SER A 8 -7.66 -13.25 -31.91
N LYS A 9 -7.76 -13.38 -30.58
CA LYS A 9 -8.15 -14.63 -29.91
C LYS A 9 -9.58 -15.06 -30.20
N PHE A 10 -10.42 -14.14 -30.70
CA PHE A 10 -11.84 -14.36 -30.96
C PHE A 10 -12.17 -14.49 -32.45
N LYS A 11 -11.20 -14.29 -33.34
CA LYS A 11 -11.48 -14.20 -34.79
C LYS A 11 -11.93 -15.53 -35.40
N ASP A 12 -11.44 -16.64 -34.87
CA ASP A 12 -11.66 -17.99 -35.40
C ASP A 12 -12.35 -18.90 -34.36
N THR A 13 -13.19 -18.32 -33.50
CA THR A 13 -13.83 -19.08 -32.41
C THR A 13 -15.29 -19.38 -32.74
N ASP A 14 -15.64 -20.67 -32.77
CA ASP A 14 -17.00 -21.12 -33.10
C ASP A 14 -18.03 -20.79 -32.02
N VAL A 15 -17.59 -20.72 -30.75
CA VAL A 15 -18.46 -20.50 -29.59
C VAL A 15 -17.79 -19.55 -28.60
N ALA A 16 -18.55 -18.56 -28.12
CA ALA A 16 -18.16 -17.66 -27.05
C ALA A 16 -19.22 -17.73 -25.93
N VAL A 17 -18.76 -17.91 -24.69
CA VAL A 17 -19.63 -18.04 -23.50
C VAL A 17 -19.25 -17.01 -22.45
N THR A 18 -20.23 -16.57 -21.66
CA THR A 18 -20.08 -15.70 -20.49
C THR A 18 -20.41 -16.45 -19.19
N PHE A 19 -20.21 -15.81 -18.04
CA PHE A 19 -20.47 -16.40 -16.72
C PHE A 19 -21.91 -16.89 -16.53
N ARG A 20 -22.88 -16.33 -17.27
CA ARG A 20 -24.29 -16.72 -17.19
C ARG A 20 -24.66 -17.94 -18.02
N ASP A 21 -23.78 -18.37 -18.92
CA ASP A 21 -24.05 -19.49 -19.83
C ASP A 21 -23.68 -20.84 -19.21
N LEU A 22 -22.96 -20.83 -18.08
CA LEU A 22 -22.40 -22.02 -17.45
C LEU A 22 -22.76 -22.09 -15.97
N ILE A 23 -22.86 -23.32 -15.47
CA ILE A 23 -22.93 -23.62 -14.03
C ILE A 23 -21.84 -24.64 -13.69
N LEU A 24 -21.33 -24.57 -12.46
CA LEU A 24 -20.45 -25.61 -11.94
C LEU A 24 -21.30 -26.75 -11.39
N LEU A 25 -21.07 -27.96 -11.89
CA LEU A 25 -21.70 -29.16 -11.32
C LEU A 25 -20.98 -29.53 -10.01
N PRO A 26 -21.73 -29.91 -8.95
CA PRO A 26 -21.13 -30.29 -7.69
C PRO A 26 -20.33 -31.60 -7.86
N GLY A 27 -19.23 -31.70 -7.12
CA GLY A 27 -18.40 -32.90 -7.01
C GLY A 27 -18.28 -33.34 -5.56
N TRP A 28 -17.74 -34.54 -5.35
CA TRP A 28 -17.43 -35.03 -4.02
C TRP A 28 -16.16 -34.36 -3.46
N THR A 29 -16.12 -34.10 -2.14
CA THR A 29 -14.98 -33.43 -1.46
C THR A 29 -14.75 -34.03 -0.08
N GLU A 30 -13.49 -34.10 0.33
CA GLU A 30 -13.05 -34.42 1.71
C GLU A 30 -12.61 -33.18 2.50
N VAL A 31 -12.56 -32.02 1.85
CA VAL A 31 -12.04 -30.77 2.42
C VAL A 31 -13.21 -29.91 2.90
N GLU A 32 -13.09 -29.36 4.11
CA GLU A 32 -14.04 -28.36 4.61
C GLU A 32 -13.81 -26.99 3.95
N PRO A 33 -14.86 -26.16 3.74
CA PRO A 33 -14.71 -24.84 3.14
C PRO A 33 -13.68 -23.92 3.82
N SER A 34 -13.50 -24.05 5.13
CA SER A 34 -12.53 -23.30 5.94
C SER A 34 -11.07 -23.69 5.66
N GLN A 35 -10.83 -24.87 5.09
CA GLN A 35 -9.51 -25.43 4.81
C GLN A 35 -9.06 -25.17 3.37
N VAL A 36 -9.92 -24.58 2.54
CA VAL A 36 -9.61 -24.30 1.14
C VAL A 36 -8.53 -23.21 1.04
N GLN A 37 -7.45 -23.52 0.33
CA GLN A 37 -6.38 -22.56 0.07
C GLN A 37 -6.77 -21.62 -1.07
N LEU A 38 -6.82 -20.32 -0.77
CA LEU A 38 -7.20 -19.28 -1.73
C LEU A 38 -5.99 -18.58 -2.39
N SER A 39 -4.76 -18.94 -2.00
CA SER A 39 -3.57 -18.30 -2.53
C SER A 39 -3.42 -18.54 -4.04
N THR A 40 -3.03 -17.50 -4.78
CA THR A 40 -2.92 -17.55 -6.24
C THR A 40 -1.73 -16.75 -6.76
N GLN A 41 -1.28 -17.03 -7.98
CA GLN A 41 -0.23 -16.26 -8.66
C GLN A 41 -0.85 -15.07 -9.40
N VAL A 42 -0.39 -13.86 -9.08
CA VAL A 42 -0.81 -12.64 -9.80
C VAL A 42 0.19 -12.22 -10.88
N THR A 43 1.46 -12.54 -10.70
CA THR A 43 2.51 -12.38 -11.72
C THR A 43 3.41 -13.62 -11.72
N ILE A 44 4.40 -13.64 -12.61
CA ILE A 44 5.43 -14.71 -12.66
C ILE A 44 6.13 -14.86 -11.29
N ASN A 45 6.34 -13.74 -10.58
CA ASN A 45 7.19 -13.70 -9.38
C ASN A 45 6.44 -13.36 -8.08
N HIS A 46 5.12 -13.17 -8.12
CA HIS A 46 4.36 -12.72 -6.94
C HIS A 46 3.07 -13.52 -6.78
N SER A 47 2.87 -14.04 -5.57
CA SER A 47 1.64 -14.65 -5.09
C SER A 47 0.82 -13.67 -4.24
N LEU A 48 -0.49 -13.91 -4.18
CA LEU A 48 -1.44 -13.29 -3.26
C LEU A 48 -2.04 -14.37 -2.36
N ASN A 49 -2.41 -14.00 -1.14
CA ASN A 49 -3.13 -14.90 -0.23
C ASN A 49 -4.62 -15.00 -0.60
N MET A 50 -5.16 -13.95 -1.23
CA MET A 50 -6.53 -13.87 -1.70
C MET A 50 -6.58 -13.53 -3.20
N PRO A 51 -7.46 -14.18 -4.00
CA PRO A 51 -7.51 -14.02 -5.44
C PRO A 51 -8.32 -12.78 -5.87
N PHE A 52 -8.11 -11.65 -5.20
CA PHE A 52 -8.79 -10.39 -5.46
C PHE A 52 -7.81 -9.30 -5.87
N VAL A 53 -8.20 -8.52 -6.89
CA VAL A 53 -7.46 -7.35 -7.35
C VAL A 53 -8.44 -6.18 -7.50
N ALA A 54 -8.17 -5.08 -6.82
CA ALA A 54 -8.95 -3.86 -6.96
C ALA A 54 -8.61 -3.14 -8.29
N SER A 55 -9.64 -2.69 -8.99
CA SER A 55 -9.52 -2.09 -10.32
C SER A 55 -8.77 -0.74 -10.27
N PRO A 56 -7.89 -0.44 -11.26
CA PRO A 56 -7.19 0.85 -11.35
C PRO A 56 -8.08 1.98 -11.86
N MET A 57 -9.11 2.31 -11.09
CA MET A 57 -10.06 3.39 -11.36
C MET A 57 -10.00 4.42 -10.23
N ASP A 58 -10.11 5.70 -10.58
CA ASP A 58 -10.14 6.83 -9.63
C ASP A 58 -11.25 6.69 -8.58
N THR A 59 -12.40 6.18 -8.99
CA THR A 59 -13.54 5.90 -8.13
C THR A 59 -13.40 4.65 -7.27
N VAL A 60 -12.31 3.89 -7.42
CA VAL A 60 -12.13 2.59 -6.76
C VAL A 60 -10.85 2.54 -5.93
N THR A 61 -9.69 2.82 -6.52
CA THR A 61 -8.40 2.47 -5.91
C THR A 61 -7.43 3.65 -5.84
N GLU A 62 -7.49 4.36 -4.72
CA GLU A 62 -6.42 5.24 -4.24
C GLU A 62 -5.62 4.56 -3.11
N SER A 63 -4.82 5.33 -2.37
CA SER A 63 -3.94 4.83 -1.30
C SER A 63 -4.67 4.03 -0.23
N GLU A 64 -5.82 4.53 0.23
CA GLU A 64 -6.56 3.90 1.34
C GLU A 64 -7.10 2.53 0.96
N MET A 65 -7.71 2.42 -0.22
CA MET A 65 -8.21 1.15 -0.75
C MET A 65 -7.06 0.16 -0.98
N ALA A 66 -5.95 0.61 -1.58
CA ALA A 66 -4.80 -0.24 -1.81
C ALA A 66 -4.21 -0.80 -0.51
N ILE A 67 -4.12 0.02 0.55
CA ILE A 67 -3.68 -0.42 1.88
C ILE A 67 -4.68 -1.43 2.48
N GLY A 68 -5.98 -1.12 2.43
CA GLY A 68 -7.02 -1.99 2.99
C GLY A 68 -7.06 -3.37 2.35
N VAL A 69 -7.03 -3.41 1.01
CA VAL A 69 -7.03 -4.66 0.24
C VAL A 69 -5.73 -5.45 0.47
N ALA A 70 -4.58 -4.78 0.55
CA ALA A 70 -3.30 -5.42 0.85
C ALA A 70 -3.30 -6.11 2.23
N ARG A 71 -3.88 -5.46 3.26
CA ARG A 71 -4.01 -6.04 4.61
C ARG A 71 -4.88 -7.29 4.65
N LEU A 72 -5.85 -7.41 3.74
CA LEU A 72 -6.66 -8.61 3.57
C LEU A 72 -5.96 -9.70 2.73
N GLY A 73 -4.73 -9.46 2.28
CA GLY A 73 -3.95 -10.43 1.49
C GLY A 73 -4.22 -10.38 -0.03
N ALA A 74 -4.87 -9.32 -0.51
CA ALA A 74 -5.20 -9.08 -1.91
C ALA A 74 -4.34 -7.94 -2.50
N LEU A 75 -4.58 -7.54 -3.75
CA LEU A 75 -3.80 -6.49 -4.44
C LEU A 75 -4.67 -5.28 -4.80
N GLY A 76 -4.19 -4.06 -4.55
CA GLY A 76 -4.76 -2.83 -5.12
C GLY A 76 -3.88 -2.27 -6.22
N VAL A 77 -4.46 -1.91 -7.36
CA VAL A 77 -3.76 -1.22 -8.45
C VAL A 77 -4.18 0.24 -8.46
N LEU A 78 -3.24 1.16 -8.26
CA LEU A 78 -3.52 2.60 -8.29
C LEU A 78 -3.97 3.02 -9.70
N HIS A 79 -4.96 3.91 -9.76
CA HIS A 79 -5.38 4.52 -11.02
C HIS A 79 -4.33 5.51 -11.54
N ARG A 80 -4.45 5.88 -12.82
CA ARG A 80 -3.58 6.85 -13.50
C ARG A 80 -4.29 8.13 -13.92
N ASN A 81 -5.48 8.38 -13.37
CA ASN A 81 -6.24 9.60 -13.62
C ASN A 81 -5.79 10.72 -12.65
N CYS A 82 -4.49 11.00 -12.62
CA CYS A 82 -3.84 11.99 -11.77
C CYS A 82 -2.47 12.36 -12.37
N THR A 83 -1.78 13.32 -11.77
CA THR A 83 -0.38 13.62 -12.13
C THR A 83 0.55 12.48 -11.69
N ALA A 84 1.74 12.41 -12.30
CA ALA A 84 2.74 11.41 -11.94
C ALA A 84 3.21 11.59 -10.48
N GLU A 85 3.29 12.84 -10.02
CA GLU A 85 3.64 13.21 -8.65
C GLU A 85 2.62 12.67 -7.65
N GLU A 86 1.33 12.80 -7.96
CA GLU A 86 0.23 12.25 -7.14
C GLU A 86 0.25 10.72 -7.11
N GLU A 87 0.44 10.05 -8.25
CA GLU A 87 0.54 8.58 -8.32
C GLU A 87 1.70 8.06 -7.46
N VAL A 88 2.86 8.73 -7.54
CA VAL A 88 4.03 8.39 -6.73
C VAL A 88 3.77 8.62 -5.24
N GLU A 89 3.09 9.71 -4.88
CA GLU A 89 2.75 9.99 -3.49
C GLU A 89 1.77 8.95 -2.92
N MET A 90 0.79 8.53 -3.72
CA MET A 90 -0.09 7.43 -3.34
C MET A 90 0.70 6.14 -3.12
N ALA A 91 1.59 5.79 -4.05
CA ALA A 91 2.45 4.62 -3.92
C ALA A 91 3.34 4.68 -2.66
N ARG A 92 3.91 5.85 -2.34
CA ARG A 92 4.69 6.05 -1.11
C ARG A 92 3.86 5.80 0.14
N LYS A 93 2.64 6.33 0.21
CA LYS A 93 1.72 6.10 1.34
C LYS A 93 1.46 4.60 1.53
N VAL A 94 1.14 3.88 0.44
CA VAL A 94 0.91 2.42 0.48
C VAL A 94 2.14 1.68 0.99
N LYS A 95 3.33 1.98 0.47
CA LYS A 95 4.57 1.28 0.87
C LYS A 95 4.99 1.59 2.31
N ARG A 96 4.63 2.77 2.85
CA ARG A 96 4.94 3.17 4.24
C ARG A 96 3.94 2.61 5.26
N ALA A 97 2.74 2.22 4.85
CA ALA A 97 1.65 1.82 5.75
C ALA A 97 1.96 0.63 6.68
N GLU A 98 2.91 -0.24 6.31
CA GLU A 98 3.41 -1.35 7.16
C GLU A 98 4.93 -1.34 7.32
N SER A 99 5.61 -0.26 6.93
CA SER A 99 7.07 -0.21 7.11
C SER A 99 7.40 0.06 8.57
N LEU A 100 7.91 -0.96 9.26
CA LEU A 100 8.49 -0.83 10.61
C LEU A 100 9.74 0.06 10.63
N VAL A 101 10.42 0.20 9.49
CA VAL A 101 11.63 1.01 9.33
C VAL A 101 11.32 2.26 8.52
N ILE A 102 11.49 3.43 9.12
CA ILE A 102 11.34 4.74 8.47
C ILE A 102 12.70 5.13 7.88
N LYS A 103 12.81 5.26 6.55
CA LYS A 103 14.07 5.64 5.88
C LYS A 103 14.32 7.14 5.90
N ASP A 104 13.27 7.94 5.74
CA ASP A 104 13.33 9.41 5.75
C ASP A 104 12.87 9.89 7.14
N VAL A 105 13.78 9.86 8.10
CA VAL A 105 13.46 10.31 9.47
C VAL A 105 13.65 11.82 9.55
N ILE A 106 12.64 12.51 10.06
CA ILE A 106 12.75 13.95 10.34
C ILE A 106 13.52 14.10 11.65
N THR A 107 14.63 14.82 11.60
CA THR A 107 15.56 15.00 12.72
C THR A 107 15.66 16.46 13.12
N ILE A 108 16.02 16.72 14.37
CA ILE A 108 16.32 18.06 14.90
C ILE A 108 17.78 18.16 15.37
N ARG A 109 18.30 19.37 15.51
CA ARG A 109 19.62 19.63 16.11
C ARG A 109 19.49 19.90 17.62
N PRO A 110 20.54 19.65 18.43
CA PRO A 110 20.53 19.96 19.86
C PRO A 110 20.33 21.44 20.20
N THR A 111 20.58 22.33 19.24
CA THR A 111 20.46 23.79 19.38
C THR A 111 19.09 24.33 19.00
N GLU A 112 18.16 23.48 18.56
CA GLU A 112 16.82 23.88 18.17
C GLU A 112 15.87 23.86 19.36
N THR A 113 14.88 24.77 19.35
CA THR A 113 13.97 24.98 20.49
C THR A 113 12.90 23.90 20.57
N VAL A 114 12.33 23.76 21.77
CA VAL A 114 11.19 22.86 22.04
C VAL A 114 9.97 23.25 21.18
N ASP A 115 9.75 24.55 20.98
CA ASP A 115 8.68 25.05 20.10
C ASP A 115 8.84 24.56 18.66
N TYR A 116 10.06 24.61 18.11
CA TYR A 116 10.34 24.14 16.76
C TYR A 116 10.11 22.63 16.63
N ALA A 117 10.56 21.86 17.62
CA ALA A 117 10.31 20.42 17.67
C ALA A 117 8.79 20.11 17.69
N THR A 118 8.02 20.88 18.46
CA THR A 118 6.56 20.71 18.57
C THR A 118 5.84 21.02 17.26
N GLU A 119 6.24 22.09 16.57
CA GLU A 119 5.71 22.46 15.24
C GLU A 119 5.98 21.34 14.21
N LEU A 120 7.20 20.80 14.19
CA LEU A 120 7.59 19.71 13.30
C LEU A 120 6.75 18.44 13.54
N MET A 121 6.56 18.07 14.82
CA MET A 121 5.74 16.91 15.20
C MET A 121 4.30 17.05 14.72
N GLN A 122 3.69 18.23 14.87
CA GLN A 122 2.33 18.50 14.40
C GLN A 122 2.23 18.49 12.87
N LYS A 123 3.15 19.19 12.20
CA LYS A 123 3.16 19.32 10.73
C LYS A 123 3.27 17.98 10.02
N HIS A 124 4.04 17.06 10.58
CA HIS A 124 4.31 15.76 9.97
C HIS A 124 3.57 14.60 10.63
N ASN A 125 2.74 14.89 11.65
CA ASN A 125 1.99 13.91 12.43
C ASN A 125 2.90 12.79 13.01
N ILE A 126 4.04 13.19 13.59
CA ILE A 126 5.06 12.29 14.17
C ILE A 126 5.14 12.51 15.68
N SER A 127 5.24 11.43 16.46
CA SER A 127 5.27 11.49 17.93
C SER A 127 6.68 11.64 18.55
N GLY A 128 7.73 11.69 17.73
CA GLY A 128 9.10 11.80 18.22
C GLY A 128 10.11 12.11 17.11
N LEU A 129 11.17 12.81 17.48
CA LEU A 129 12.21 13.33 16.60
C LEU A 129 13.57 12.88 17.12
N PRO A 130 14.39 12.19 16.32
CA PRO A 130 15.78 11.95 16.66
C PRO A 130 16.55 13.27 16.66
N VAL A 131 17.44 13.42 17.63
CA VAL A 131 18.35 14.57 17.74
C VAL A 131 19.69 14.18 17.13
N VAL A 132 20.14 14.93 16.14
CA VAL A 132 21.35 14.64 15.36
C VAL A 132 22.30 15.84 15.40
N GLU A 133 23.57 15.59 15.71
CA GLU A 133 24.65 16.57 15.67
C GLU A 133 25.78 16.05 14.77
N ALA A 134 26.14 16.81 13.72
CA ALA A 134 27.19 16.44 12.76
C ALA A 134 27.11 14.96 12.29
N GLU A 135 25.91 14.51 11.91
CA GLU A 135 25.58 13.13 11.48
C GLU A 135 25.54 12.06 12.57
N LYS A 136 25.80 12.42 13.84
CA LYS A 136 25.70 11.49 14.96
C LYS A 136 24.34 11.61 15.66
N LEU A 137 23.66 10.48 15.84
CA LEU A 137 22.49 10.39 16.70
C LEU A 137 22.92 10.61 18.16
N VAL A 138 22.45 11.71 18.76
CA VAL A 138 22.78 12.08 20.15
C VAL A 138 21.61 11.91 21.11
N GLY A 139 20.38 11.76 20.60
CA GLY A 139 19.21 11.53 21.45
C GLY A 139 17.89 11.39 20.69
N ILE A 140 16.79 11.39 21.43
CA ILE A 140 15.42 11.43 20.91
C ILE A 140 14.57 12.33 21.80
N VAL A 141 13.71 13.14 21.17
CA VAL A 141 12.70 13.95 21.86
C VAL A 141 11.34 13.44 21.44
N THR A 142 10.46 13.14 22.39
CA THR A 142 9.11 12.64 22.13
C THR A 142 8.04 13.64 22.51
N GLY A 143 6.83 13.46 21.98
CA GLY A 143 5.67 14.27 22.33
C GLY A 143 5.34 14.28 23.83
N ARG A 144 5.82 13.30 24.61
CA ARG A 144 5.67 13.29 26.08
C ARG A 144 6.66 14.23 26.76
N ASP A 145 7.86 14.38 26.19
CA ASP A 145 8.94 15.19 26.76
C ASP A 145 8.64 16.68 26.57
N VAL A 146 8.13 17.07 25.40
CA VAL A 146 7.80 18.47 25.09
C VAL A 146 6.50 18.97 25.75
N ARG A 147 5.63 18.07 26.23
CA ARG A 147 4.32 18.45 26.78
C ARG A 147 4.38 19.27 28.07
N PHE A 148 5.48 19.16 28.81
CA PHE A 148 5.69 19.86 30.10
C PHE A 148 7.02 20.61 30.14
N ALA A 149 7.71 20.73 29.00
CA ALA A 149 8.98 21.43 28.90
C ALA A 149 8.76 22.94 28.73
N ASP A 150 9.71 23.74 29.21
CA ASP A 150 9.71 25.18 28.93
C ASP A 150 9.89 25.41 27.41
N PRO A 151 9.23 26.41 26.79
CA PRO A 151 9.25 26.58 25.33
C PRO A 151 10.60 26.97 24.74
N SER A 152 11.51 27.49 25.57
CA SER A 152 12.82 28.08 25.20
C SER A 152 13.93 27.04 25.10
#